data_AF-A0A926PK39-F1
#
_entry.id   AF-A0A926PK39-F1
#
_cell.length_a   1.000
_cell.length_b   1.000
_cell.length_c   1.000
_cell.angle_alpha   90.00
_cell.angle_beta   90.00
_cell.angle_gamma   90.00
#
_symmetry.space_group_name_H-M   'P 1'
#
loop_
_entity.id
_entity.type
_entity.pdbx_description
1 polymer ?
#
loop_
_entity_poly.entity_id
_entity_poly.type
_entity_poly.pdbx_seq_one_letter_code
_entity_poly.pdbx_strand_id
1 'polypeptide(L)'
;MNIAADTIPTLEQINQTKSAIDAYIQSLNQNPDGRDGALPYYLFHEPGRSIRGTVMIFHGFSAKPHQMWRLADYLFRNGFNVYQPSIAGHPLINPAKNWCQVDLKPEYAEPIKEKVQKDPVLQAYIKNFTNNPGATRPGFMQQMGLMARLVMIEPQLLDIIKALELPDDPDFDRYFISSHLRYLTEAQARLNELAAMPGDIFTVGLSVGGAAALGLAASRPDRVRRVVAYAPLLKIYGEERRRYVNLAGPLDISESGWDANLRFPVGCLTAADRFGSSMVLSDKSVRSLSNIPTFLVLTENEDAADIETNQDFYQRIGGEGEGHRFFLYPKEDLVPHPMVDPTEVSQNMSNRFWQSLYQETFRFLTAGRVNTTNLHSIEQDPNLPIVPPV
;
A
#
# COMPACT_ATOMS: atom_id res chain seq x y z
N MET A 1 -3.59 -8.69 -29.82
CA MET A 1 -3.64 -7.91 -28.55
C MET A 1 -3.31 -6.48 -28.89
N ASN A 2 -4.26 -5.55 -28.66
CA ASN A 2 -4.08 -4.14 -28.99
C ASN A 2 -3.01 -3.52 -28.07
N ILE A 3 -1.96 -3.01 -28.70
CA ILE A 3 -1.05 -2.01 -28.11
C ILE A 3 -1.95 -0.89 -27.56
N ALA A 4 -1.67 -0.39 -26.35
CA ALA A 4 -2.40 0.76 -25.82
C ALA A 4 -2.38 1.86 -26.88
N ALA A 5 -3.54 2.25 -27.39
CA ALA A 5 -3.61 3.23 -28.46
C ALA A 5 -3.15 4.56 -27.87
N ASP A 6 -2.07 5.08 -28.44
CA ASP A 6 -1.57 6.40 -28.10
C ASP A 6 -2.69 7.44 -28.29
N THR A 7 -2.88 8.32 -27.31
CA THR A 7 -3.91 9.38 -27.33
C THR A 7 -3.27 10.75 -27.27
N ILE A 8 -3.96 11.78 -27.76
CA ILE A 8 -3.45 13.16 -27.79
C ILE A 8 -4.36 14.03 -26.91
N PRO A 9 -3.93 14.43 -25.70
CA PRO A 9 -4.70 15.32 -24.85
C PRO A 9 -4.80 16.73 -25.44
N THR A 10 -5.99 17.32 -25.35
CA THR A 10 -6.19 18.74 -25.68
C THR A 10 -5.72 19.64 -24.55
N LEU A 11 -5.49 20.92 -24.85
CA LEU A 11 -5.17 21.93 -23.84
C LEU A 11 -6.28 22.03 -22.77
N GLU A 12 -7.54 21.96 -23.19
CA GLU A 12 -8.70 22.00 -22.29
C GLU A 12 -8.69 20.83 -21.30
N GLN A 13 -8.47 19.60 -21.80
CA GLN A 13 -8.41 18.39 -20.97
C GLN A 13 -7.28 18.45 -19.95
N ILE A 14 -6.09 18.89 -20.38
CA ILE A 14 -4.94 19.07 -19.49
C ILE A 14 -5.25 20.12 -18.42
N ASN A 15 -5.78 21.28 -18.80
CA ASN A 15 -6.08 22.35 -17.86
C ASN A 15 -7.15 21.93 -16.85
N GLN A 16 -8.22 21.28 -17.29
CA GLN A 16 -9.27 20.78 -16.40
C GLN A 16 -8.71 19.75 -15.40
N THR A 17 -7.87 18.84 -15.88
CA THR A 17 -7.21 17.84 -15.02
C THR A 17 -6.29 18.50 -13.99
N LYS A 18 -5.43 19.44 -14.43
CA LYS A 18 -4.53 20.20 -13.54
C LYS A 18 -5.35 20.96 -12.49
N SER A 19 -6.39 21.69 -12.89
CA SER A 19 -7.26 22.42 -11.96
C SER A 19 -7.93 21.52 -10.92
N ALA A 20 -8.34 20.30 -11.30
CA ALA A 20 -8.92 19.35 -10.35
C ALA A 20 -7.90 18.88 -9.30
N ILE A 21 -6.68 18.55 -9.72
CA ILE A 21 -5.61 18.14 -8.80
C ILE A 21 -5.13 19.33 -7.94
N ASP A 22 -4.95 20.50 -8.55
CA ASP A 22 -4.51 21.72 -7.87
C ASP A 22 -5.51 22.17 -6.79
N ALA A 23 -6.81 22.00 -7.03
CA ALA A 23 -7.83 22.27 -6.02
C ALA A 23 -7.66 21.36 -4.79
N TYR A 24 -7.35 20.08 -4.99
CA TYR A 24 -7.05 19.16 -3.89
C TYR A 24 -5.75 19.55 -3.17
N ILE A 25 -4.67 19.85 -3.91
CA ILE A 25 -3.40 20.32 -3.35
C ILE A 25 -3.61 21.60 -2.52
N GLN A 26 -4.39 22.55 -3.02
CA GLN A 26 -4.73 23.79 -2.32
C GLN A 26 -5.48 23.51 -1.01
N SER A 27 -6.43 22.55 -1.01
CA SER A 27 -7.14 22.14 0.20
C SER A 27 -6.21 21.56 1.27
N LEU A 28 -5.15 20.84 0.86
CA LEU A 28 -4.14 20.30 1.76
C LEU A 28 -3.23 21.41 2.31
N ASN A 29 -2.81 22.35 1.46
CA ASN A 29 -1.98 23.48 1.89
C ASN A 29 -2.71 24.40 2.88
N GLN A 30 -4.04 24.48 2.80
CA GLN A 30 -4.87 25.23 3.73
C GLN A 30 -5.19 24.45 5.02
N ASN A 31 -4.88 23.15 5.06
CA ASN A 31 -5.15 22.33 6.22
C ASN A 31 -4.06 22.58 7.30
N PRO A 32 -4.43 22.96 8.53
CA PRO A 32 -3.45 23.19 9.59
C PRO A 32 -2.65 21.94 9.98
N ASP A 33 -3.16 20.75 9.66
CA ASP A 33 -2.47 19.47 9.88
C ASP A 33 -1.64 19.03 8.66
N GLY A 34 -1.39 19.89 7.67
CA GLY A 34 -0.63 19.55 6.46
C GLY A 34 0.77 19.00 6.75
N ARG A 35 1.13 17.87 6.12
CA ARG A 35 2.43 17.19 6.26
C ARG A 35 3.36 17.60 5.12
N ASP A 36 4.47 18.25 5.47
CA ASP A 36 5.50 18.69 4.52
C ASP A 36 5.96 17.57 3.59
N GLY A 37 6.06 17.88 2.29
CA GLY A 37 6.49 16.96 1.24
C GLY A 37 5.53 15.80 0.97
N ALA A 38 4.35 15.77 1.59
CA ALA A 38 3.34 14.72 1.40
C ALA A 38 2.22 15.12 0.43
N LEU A 39 2.38 16.24 -0.28
CA LEU A 39 1.44 16.69 -1.29
C LEU A 39 1.49 15.77 -2.53
N PRO A 40 0.33 15.54 -3.18
CA PRO A 40 0.29 14.96 -4.52
C PRO A 40 1.09 15.77 -5.52
N TYR A 41 1.55 15.12 -6.59
CA TYR A 41 2.13 15.81 -7.75
C TYR A 41 1.86 15.06 -9.05
N TYR A 42 1.99 15.74 -10.18
CA TYR A 42 1.78 15.17 -11.51
C TYR A 42 2.88 15.59 -12.49
N LEU A 43 3.10 14.75 -13.49
CA LEU A 43 3.96 15.01 -14.64
C LEU A 43 3.11 14.82 -15.90
N PHE A 44 2.72 15.91 -16.55
CA PHE A 44 1.93 15.87 -17.78
C PHE A 44 2.71 16.43 -18.96
N HIS A 45 2.63 15.73 -20.08
CA HIS A 45 3.16 16.21 -21.34
C HIS A 45 2.37 17.43 -21.83
N GLU A 46 3.03 18.27 -22.62
CA GLU A 46 2.40 19.43 -23.23
C GLU A 46 1.21 19.04 -24.13
N PRO A 47 0.19 19.92 -24.26
CA PRO A 47 -0.93 19.70 -25.14
C PRO A 47 -0.52 19.35 -26.57
N GLY A 48 -1.26 18.45 -27.21
CA GLY A 48 -0.97 18.01 -28.57
C GLY A 48 0.16 16.97 -28.67
N ARG A 49 0.86 16.66 -27.57
CA ARG A 49 1.79 15.52 -27.54
C ARG A 49 1.02 14.22 -27.32
N SER A 50 1.38 13.22 -28.11
CA SER A 50 0.87 11.87 -27.95
C SER A 50 1.37 11.23 -26.65
N ILE A 51 0.46 10.57 -25.92
CA ILE A 51 0.72 9.87 -24.66
C ILE A 51 0.18 8.43 -24.72
N ARG A 52 0.79 7.55 -23.94
CA ARG A 52 0.40 6.13 -23.79
C ARG A 52 -0.77 5.92 -22.83
N GLY A 53 -1.20 6.97 -22.14
CA GLY A 53 -2.14 6.94 -21.03
C GLY A 53 -1.57 7.63 -19.79
N THR A 54 -2.23 7.47 -18.65
CA THR A 54 -1.82 8.07 -17.37
C THR A 54 -1.58 6.99 -16.32
N VAL A 55 -0.43 7.04 -15.65
CA VAL A 55 -0.07 6.12 -14.57
C VAL A 55 -0.31 6.79 -13.23
N MET A 56 -1.19 6.21 -12.41
CA MET A 56 -1.36 6.58 -11.01
C MET A 56 -0.41 5.75 -10.14
N ILE A 57 0.44 6.41 -9.35
CA ILE A 57 1.48 5.76 -8.54
C ILE A 57 1.22 6.00 -7.05
N PHE A 58 1.03 4.93 -6.27
CA PHE A 58 0.70 5.00 -4.85
C PHE A 58 1.86 4.53 -3.96
N HIS A 59 2.32 5.41 -3.07
CA HIS A 59 3.44 5.14 -2.15
C HIS A 59 3.10 4.16 -1.02
N GLY A 60 4.13 3.63 -0.35
CA GLY A 60 4.01 2.74 0.81
C GLY A 60 3.60 3.46 2.10
N PHE A 61 3.28 2.67 3.14
CA PHE A 61 2.64 3.15 4.37
C PHE A 61 3.34 4.33 5.05
N SER A 62 4.62 4.23 5.39
CA SER A 62 5.31 5.33 6.10
C SER A 62 5.75 6.49 5.19
N ALA A 63 5.66 6.30 3.87
CA ALA A 63 6.26 7.17 2.88
C ALA A 63 5.36 8.36 2.50
N LYS A 64 5.78 9.07 1.44
CA LYS A 64 5.13 10.22 0.82
C LYS A 64 5.08 9.99 -0.71
N PRO A 65 4.27 10.73 -1.47
CA PRO A 65 4.14 10.54 -2.92
C PRO A 65 5.49 10.50 -3.65
N HIS A 66 6.49 11.26 -3.21
CA HIS A 66 7.79 11.27 -3.89
C HIS A 66 8.63 9.98 -3.73
N GLN A 67 8.16 8.93 -3.03
CA GLN A 67 8.91 7.68 -2.81
C GLN A 67 9.34 7.01 -4.13
N MET A 68 8.47 6.97 -5.13
CA MET A 68 8.72 6.29 -6.40
C MET A 68 8.96 7.29 -7.55
N TRP A 69 9.54 8.45 -7.27
CA TRP A 69 9.71 9.51 -8.26
C TRP A 69 10.62 9.14 -9.43
N ARG A 70 11.64 8.31 -9.21
CA ARG A 70 12.53 7.85 -10.30
C ARG A 70 11.78 6.98 -11.30
N LEU A 71 10.90 6.10 -10.81
CA LEU A 71 10.00 5.33 -11.66
C LEU A 71 9.03 6.25 -12.40
N ALA A 72 8.48 7.27 -11.74
CA ALA A 72 7.62 8.26 -12.39
C ALA A 72 8.33 9.04 -13.50
N ASP A 73 9.53 9.55 -13.24
CA ASP A 73 10.34 10.27 -14.23
C ASP A 73 10.70 9.37 -15.42
N TYR A 74 11.07 8.10 -15.15
CA TYR A 74 11.32 7.12 -16.21
C TYR A 74 10.07 6.86 -17.06
N LEU A 75 8.91 6.63 -16.46
CA LEU A 75 7.66 6.42 -17.20
C LEU A 75 7.25 7.67 -17.98
N PHE A 76 7.40 8.85 -17.40
CA PHE A 76 7.11 10.14 -18.02
C PHE A 76 7.97 10.39 -19.25
N ARG A 77 9.29 10.21 -19.14
CA ARG A 77 10.21 10.36 -20.27
C ARG A 77 9.87 9.42 -21.44
N ASN A 78 9.20 8.31 -21.14
CA ASN A 78 8.83 7.28 -22.11
C ASN A 78 7.36 7.30 -22.55
N GLY A 79 6.69 8.45 -22.38
CA GLY A 79 5.43 8.77 -23.05
C GLY A 79 4.18 8.56 -22.20
N PHE A 80 4.30 8.26 -20.91
CA PHE A 80 3.16 8.26 -20.00
C PHE A 80 2.97 9.63 -19.36
N ASN A 81 1.73 10.04 -19.14
CA ASN A 81 1.46 11.00 -18.06
C ASN A 81 1.56 10.28 -16.72
N VAL A 82 1.92 10.99 -15.66
CA VAL A 82 2.02 10.41 -14.30
C VAL A 82 1.28 11.26 -13.30
N TYR A 83 0.53 10.61 -12.42
CA TYR A 83 -0.05 11.22 -11.22
C TYR A 83 0.35 10.42 -9.98
N GLN A 84 0.94 11.10 -8.99
CA GLN A 84 1.38 10.52 -7.74
C GLN A 84 0.53 11.08 -6.59
N PRO A 85 -0.63 10.47 -6.28
CA PRO A 85 -1.44 10.90 -5.15
C PRO A 85 -0.86 10.44 -3.80
N SER A 86 -1.28 11.09 -2.73
CA SER A 86 -1.10 10.61 -1.36
C SER A 86 -2.13 9.52 -1.05
N ILE A 87 -1.73 8.46 -0.34
CA ILE A 87 -2.69 7.48 0.19
C ILE A 87 -3.48 8.08 1.37
N ALA A 88 -4.64 7.50 1.65
CA ALA A 88 -5.69 8.12 2.47
C ALA A 88 -5.23 8.59 3.86
N GLY A 89 -5.26 9.91 4.10
CA GLY A 89 -4.85 10.54 5.35
C GLY A 89 -3.34 10.82 5.51
N HIS A 90 -2.49 10.27 4.64
CA HIS A 90 -1.03 10.45 4.71
C HIS A 90 -0.50 11.86 4.35
N PRO A 91 -1.27 12.78 3.72
CA PRO A 91 -0.81 14.17 3.62
C PRO A 91 -0.96 14.96 4.92
N LEU A 92 -1.37 14.34 6.03
CA LEU A 92 -1.60 15.01 7.32
C LEU A 92 -0.68 14.48 8.45
N ILE A 93 -0.24 15.37 9.36
CA ILE A 93 0.83 15.14 10.35
C ILE A 93 0.44 14.27 11.55
N ASN A 94 -0.85 14.10 11.82
CA ASN A 94 -1.33 13.34 12.97
C ASN A 94 -1.99 12.02 12.52
N PRO A 95 -1.26 10.89 12.50
CA PRO A 95 -1.83 9.59 12.11
C PRO A 95 -3.03 9.17 12.95
N ALA A 96 -2.98 9.39 14.27
CA ALA A 96 -4.05 9.02 15.20
C ALA A 96 -5.38 9.73 14.93
N LYS A 97 -5.35 10.88 14.23
CA LYS A 97 -6.55 11.60 13.82
C LYS A 97 -6.92 11.33 12.36
N ASN A 98 -5.92 11.20 11.49
CA ASN A 98 -6.12 11.42 10.06
C ASN A 98 -5.98 10.15 9.21
N TRP A 99 -5.15 9.20 9.63
CA TRP A 99 -4.88 7.99 8.86
C TRP A 99 -6.02 6.99 9.06
N CYS A 100 -6.14 6.05 8.12
CA CYS A 100 -7.12 4.97 8.24
C CYS A 100 -6.84 4.17 9.52
N GLN A 101 -7.88 3.86 10.29
CA GLN A 101 -7.78 3.12 11.56
C GLN A 101 -8.86 2.05 11.68
N VAL A 102 -8.58 1.07 12.52
CA VAL A 102 -9.54 0.10 13.04
C VAL A 102 -9.36 0.13 14.56
N ASP A 103 -10.34 0.72 15.23
CA ASP A 103 -10.32 0.95 16.66
C ASP A 103 -11.47 0.21 17.32
N LEU A 104 -11.24 -0.29 18.52
CA LEU A 104 -12.30 -0.93 19.29
C LEU A 104 -13.26 0.16 19.78
N LYS A 105 -14.58 -0.07 19.68
CA LYS A 105 -15.55 0.92 20.18
C LYS A 105 -15.37 1.15 21.68
N PRO A 106 -15.63 2.38 22.18
CA PRO A 106 -15.39 2.73 23.59
C PRO A 106 -16.06 1.77 24.59
N GLU A 107 -17.26 1.27 24.30
CA GLU A 107 -17.98 0.33 25.18
C GLU A 107 -17.26 -1.01 25.40
N TYR A 108 -16.34 -1.40 24.50
CA TYR A 108 -15.47 -2.56 24.69
C TYR A 108 -14.05 -2.15 25.09
N ALA A 109 -13.53 -1.05 24.54
CA ALA A 109 -12.16 -0.58 24.79
C ALA A 109 -11.94 -0.11 26.24
N GLU A 110 -12.86 0.70 26.78
CA GLU A 110 -12.68 1.30 28.10
C GLU A 110 -12.69 0.25 29.23
N PRO A 111 -13.61 -0.75 29.26
CA PRO A 111 -13.53 -1.83 30.23
C PRO A 111 -12.22 -2.63 30.17
N ILE A 112 -11.69 -2.89 28.96
CA ILE A 112 -10.41 -3.58 28.80
C ILE A 112 -9.27 -2.72 29.35
N LYS A 113 -9.22 -1.44 29.01
CA LYS A 113 -8.21 -0.50 29.53
C LYS A 113 -8.24 -0.43 31.06
N GLU A 114 -9.42 -0.35 31.68
CA GLU A 114 -9.56 -0.36 33.14
C GLU A 114 -9.03 -1.65 33.77
N LYS A 115 -9.30 -2.81 33.15
CA LYS A 115 -8.79 -4.09 33.64
C LYS A 115 -7.27 -4.21 33.46
N VAL A 116 -6.74 -3.74 32.33
CA VAL A 116 -5.30 -3.65 32.06
C VAL A 116 -4.61 -2.73 33.06
N GLN A 117 -5.25 -1.64 33.49
CA GLN A 117 -4.76 -0.74 34.54
C GLN A 117 -4.67 -1.39 35.92
N LYS A 118 -5.53 -2.37 36.20
CA LYS A 118 -5.52 -3.13 37.46
C LYS A 118 -4.55 -4.31 37.43
N ASP A 119 -4.02 -4.67 36.26
CA ASP A 119 -3.08 -5.77 36.13
C ASP A 119 -1.62 -5.31 36.31
N PRO A 120 -0.91 -5.74 37.37
CA PRO A 120 0.42 -5.24 37.68
C PRO A 120 1.49 -5.61 36.64
N VAL A 121 1.33 -6.73 35.92
CA VAL A 121 2.30 -7.17 34.91
C VAL A 121 2.11 -6.40 33.62
N LEU A 122 0.87 -6.22 33.16
CA LEU A 122 0.58 -5.40 31.99
C LEU A 122 0.91 -3.93 32.24
N GLN A 123 0.64 -3.41 33.43
CA GLN A 123 1.06 -2.05 33.81
C GLN A 123 2.58 -1.88 33.83
N ALA A 124 3.32 -2.83 34.41
CA ALA A 124 4.77 -2.79 34.40
C ALA A 124 5.30 -2.85 32.96
N TYR A 125 4.70 -3.68 32.11
CA TYR A 125 5.05 -3.78 30.70
C TYR A 125 4.81 -2.47 29.93
N ILE A 126 3.61 -1.90 30.03
CA ILE A 126 3.26 -0.62 29.39
C ILE A 126 4.21 0.48 29.87
N LYS A 127 4.38 0.64 31.19
CA LYS A 127 5.25 1.67 31.77
C LYS A 127 6.70 1.54 31.31
N ASN A 128 7.22 0.31 31.19
CA ASN A 128 8.57 0.07 30.69
C ASN A 128 8.71 0.46 29.22
N PHE A 129 7.68 0.21 28.41
CA PHE A 129 7.65 0.58 26.99
C PHE A 129 7.54 2.10 26.80
N THR A 130 6.65 2.77 27.54
CA THR A 130 6.45 4.22 27.45
C THR A 130 7.71 5.00 27.90
N ASN A 131 8.41 4.51 28.92
CA ASN A 131 9.61 5.15 29.46
C ASN A 131 10.89 4.85 28.65
N ASN A 132 10.87 3.83 27.79
CA ASN A 132 12.00 3.44 26.95
C ASN A 132 11.55 3.30 25.49
N PRO A 133 11.33 4.41 24.77
CA PRO A 133 10.88 4.37 23.37
C PRO A 133 11.89 3.75 22.39
N GLY A 134 13.13 3.48 22.83
CA GLY A 134 14.13 2.70 22.09
C GLY A 134 14.30 1.26 22.59
N ALA A 135 13.45 0.80 23.51
CA ALA A 135 13.49 -0.58 23.98
C ALA A 135 13.20 -1.53 22.82
N THR A 136 13.95 -2.63 22.77
CA THR A 136 13.72 -3.71 21.83
C THR A 136 12.28 -4.19 22.00
N ARG A 137 11.56 -4.32 20.87
CA ARG A 137 10.21 -4.92 20.87
C ARG A 137 10.26 -6.25 21.62
N PRO A 138 9.18 -6.64 22.33
CA PRO A 138 9.20 -7.89 23.08
C PRO A 138 9.47 -9.04 22.12
N GLY A 139 10.30 -9.98 22.57
CA GLY A 139 10.51 -11.21 21.83
C GLY A 139 9.18 -11.98 21.69
N PHE A 140 9.13 -12.88 20.72
CA PHE A 140 7.93 -13.66 20.41
C PHE A 140 7.24 -14.27 21.64
N MET A 141 7.99 -14.98 22.49
CA MET A 141 7.45 -15.61 23.71
C MET A 141 6.86 -14.60 24.71
N GLN A 142 7.41 -13.38 24.75
CA GLN A 142 6.88 -12.31 25.60
C GLN A 142 5.58 -11.76 25.05
N GLN A 143 5.47 -11.56 23.73
CA GLN A 143 4.22 -11.15 23.08
C GLN A 143 3.12 -12.18 23.36
N MET A 144 3.38 -13.47 23.16
CA MET A 144 2.42 -14.54 23.47
C MET A 144 2.00 -14.56 24.94
N GLY A 145 2.93 -14.36 25.88
CA GLY A 145 2.62 -14.25 27.30
C GLY A 145 1.71 -13.07 27.64
N LEU A 146 1.93 -11.92 27.00
CA LEU A 146 1.07 -10.74 27.13
C LEU A 146 -0.32 -10.98 26.55
N MET A 147 -0.41 -11.64 25.38
CA MET A 147 -1.68 -12.01 24.76
C MET A 147 -2.48 -12.95 25.66
N ALA A 148 -1.86 -14.03 26.15
CA ALA A 148 -2.51 -14.98 27.05
C ALA A 148 -3.03 -14.28 28.31
N ARG A 149 -2.27 -13.34 28.86
CA ARG A 149 -2.69 -12.55 30.02
C ARG A 149 -3.87 -11.63 29.73
N LEU A 150 -3.88 -10.96 28.57
CA LEU A 150 -5.02 -10.15 28.13
C LEU A 150 -6.29 -10.98 27.99
N VAL A 151 -6.21 -12.16 27.36
CA VAL A 151 -7.35 -13.08 27.21
C VAL A 151 -7.85 -13.60 28.57
N MET A 152 -6.97 -13.85 29.54
CA MET A 152 -7.40 -14.23 30.90
C MET A 152 -8.20 -13.12 31.61
N ILE A 153 -7.89 -11.86 31.31
CA ILE A 153 -8.54 -10.69 31.90
C ILE A 153 -9.86 -10.35 31.20
N GLU A 154 -9.90 -10.52 29.87
CA GLU A 154 -11.08 -10.33 29.05
C GLU A 154 -11.23 -11.50 28.05
N PRO A 155 -11.96 -12.57 28.42
CA PRO A 155 -12.20 -13.70 27.53
C PRO A 155 -12.94 -13.31 26.24
N GLN A 156 -13.76 -12.24 26.27
CA GLN A 156 -14.45 -11.73 25.08
C GLN A 156 -13.47 -11.24 23.99
N LEU A 157 -12.19 -11.03 24.32
CA LEU A 157 -11.16 -10.71 23.34
C LEU A 157 -11.07 -11.76 22.23
N LEU A 158 -11.36 -13.04 22.51
CA LEU A 158 -11.34 -14.07 21.48
C LEU A 158 -12.39 -13.83 20.38
N ASP A 159 -13.60 -13.42 20.77
CA ASP A 159 -14.68 -13.09 19.83
C ASP A 159 -14.34 -11.80 19.05
N ILE A 160 -13.79 -10.79 19.75
CA ILE A 160 -13.36 -9.52 19.16
C ILE A 160 -12.24 -9.74 18.12
N ILE A 161 -11.22 -10.54 18.46
CA ILE A 161 -10.11 -10.88 17.56
C ILE A 161 -10.64 -11.63 16.34
N LYS A 162 -11.51 -12.62 16.54
CA LYS A 162 -12.11 -13.39 15.46
C LYS A 162 -12.84 -12.47 14.47
N ALA A 163 -13.65 -11.53 14.95
CA ALA A 163 -14.37 -10.58 14.11
C ALA A 163 -13.44 -9.70 13.25
N LEU A 164 -12.22 -9.45 13.72
CA LEU A 164 -11.20 -8.70 12.99
C LEU A 164 -10.43 -9.55 11.98
N GLU A 165 -10.05 -10.78 12.36
CA GLU A 165 -9.25 -11.68 11.53
C GLU A 165 -10.02 -12.23 10.33
N LEU A 166 -11.34 -12.41 10.48
CA LEU A 166 -12.23 -12.93 9.44
C LEU A 166 -12.74 -11.78 8.54
N PRO A 167 -12.37 -11.75 7.25
CA PRO A 167 -12.66 -10.64 6.34
C PRO A 167 -14.12 -10.20 6.24
N ASP A 168 -15.06 -11.13 6.35
CA ASP A 168 -16.50 -10.90 6.18
C ASP A 168 -17.30 -11.21 7.46
N ASP A 169 -16.65 -11.17 8.64
CA ASP A 169 -17.35 -11.47 9.89
C ASP A 169 -18.43 -10.41 10.20
N PRO A 170 -19.70 -10.83 10.44
CA PRO A 170 -20.80 -9.91 10.68
C PRO A 170 -20.66 -9.13 12.00
N ASP A 171 -19.85 -9.61 12.95
CA ASP A 171 -19.61 -8.91 14.21
C ASP A 171 -18.48 -7.86 14.10
N PHE A 172 -17.84 -7.67 12.94
CA PHE A 172 -16.83 -6.63 12.78
C PHE A 172 -17.39 -5.25 13.14
N ASP A 173 -18.51 -4.86 12.53
CA ASP A 173 -19.16 -3.57 12.80
C ASP A 173 -19.81 -3.49 14.19
N ARG A 174 -19.98 -4.64 14.86
CA ARG A 174 -20.41 -4.67 16.26
C ARG A 174 -19.29 -4.15 17.16
N TYR A 175 -18.05 -4.62 16.96
CA TYR A 175 -16.93 -4.33 17.86
C TYR A 175 -16.11 -3.10 17.46
N PHE A 176 -15.97 -2.80 16.17
CA PHE A 176 -14.99 -1.83 15.69
C PHE A 176 -15.61 -0.55 15.11
N ILE A 177 -14.89 0.55 15.25
CA ILE A 177 -15.02 1.74 14.40
C ILE A 177 -13.88 1.63 13.39
N SER A 178 -14.21 1.72 12.10
CA SER A 178 -13.16 1.61 11.08
C SER A 178 -13.31 2.57 9.94
N SER A 179 -12.14 3.02 9.46
CA SER A 179 -11.99 3.84 8.28
C SER A 179 -11.10 3.20 7.21
N HIS A 180 -10.84 1.88 7.30
CA HIS A 180 -10.00 1.14 6.35
C HIS A 180 -10.43 1.30 4.88
N LEU A 181 -11.73 1.44 4.61
CA LEU A 181 -12.25 1.66 3.25
C LEU A 181 -11.90 3.04 2.66
N ARG A 182 -11.40 4.00 3.46
CA ARG A 182 -10.90 5.29 2.95
C ARG A 182 -9.73 5.12 1.98
N TYR A 183 -8.94 4.05 2.11
CA TYR A 183 -7.93 3.73 1.11
C TYR A 183 -8.52 3.60 -0.30
N LEU A 184 -9.71 2.99 -0.44
CA LEU A 184 -10.39 2.91 -1.72
C LEU A 184 -11.11 4.20 -2.09
N THR A 185 -11.90 4.78 -1.18
CA THR A 185 -12.74 5.93 -1.54
C THR A 185 -11.90 7.17 -1.87
N GLU A 186 -10.77 7.37 -1.20
CA GLU A 186 -9.84 8.44 -1.57
C GLU A 186 -9.09 8.12 -2.87
N ALA A 187 -8.66 6.87 -3.11
CA ALA A 187 -8.07 6.50 -4.41
C ALA A 187 -9.04 6.72 -5.58
N GLN A 188 -10.34 6.46 -5.39
CA GLN A 188 -11.39 6.78 -6.36
C GLN A 188 -11.56 8.28 -6.56
N ALA A 189 -11.51 9.07 -5.48
CA ALA A 189 -11.53 10.54 -5.59
C ALA A 189 -10.34 11.06 -6.40
N ARG A 190 -9.13 10.50 -6.18
CA ARG A 190 -7.93 10.83 -6.96
C ARG A 190 -8.06 10.41 -8.43
N LEU A 191 -8.70 9.27 -8.72
CA LEU A 191 -8.98 8.89 -10.12
C LEU A 191 -9.96 9.86 -10.79
N ASN A 192 -10.96 10.37 -10.06
CA ASN A 192 -11.94 11.32 -10.61
C ASN A 192 -11.31 12.67 -11.00
N GLU A 193 -10.18 13.05 -10.39
CA GLU A 193 -9.40 14.23 -10.81
C GLU A 193 -8.85 14.07 -12.23
N LEU A 194 -8.69 12.82 -12.72
CA LEU A 194 -8.29 12.48 -14.08
C LEU A 194 -9.46 12.32 -15.07
N ALA A 195 -10.69 12.68 -14.70
CA ALA A 195 -11.88 12.43 -15.53
C ALA A 195 -11.79 13.02 -16.94
N ALA A 196 -11.15 14.19 -17.07
CA ALA A 196 -10.96 14.87 -18.35
C ALA A 196 -9.76 14.34 -19.16
N MET A 197 -8.82 13.65 -18.52
CA MET A 197 -7.63 13.12 -19.18
C MET A 197 -8.02 11.92 -20.07
N PRO A 198 -7.70 11.96 -21.38
CA PRO A 198 -8.05 10.86 -22.27
C PRO A 198 -7.11 9.67 -22.13
N GLY A 199 -7.52 8.54 -22.71
CA GLY A 199 -6.74 7.31 -22.78
C GLY A 199 -6.88 6.42 -21.55
N ASP A 200 -6.07 5.36 -21.56
CA ASP A 200 -6.06 4.35 -20.51
C ASP A 200 -5.47 4.90 -19.20
N ILE A 201 -6.02 4.43 -18.08
CA ILE A 201 -5.42 4.61 -16.76
C ILE A 201 -4.71 3.32 -16.35
N PHE A 202 -3.51 3.47 -15.79
CA PHE A 202 -2.74 2.38 -15.19
C PHE A 202 -2.54 2.69 -13.72
N THR A 203 -2.49 1.67 -12.88
CA THR A 203 -2.17 1.85 -11.45
C THR A 203 -0.89 1.09 -11.11
N VAL A 204 -0.04 1.74 -10.31
CA VAL A 204 1.20 1.19 -9.79
C VAL A 204 1.25 1.47 -8.30
N GLY A 205 1.70 0.54 -7.48
CA GLY A 205 1.85 0.81 -6.06
C GLY A 205 2.76 -0.14 -5.32
N LEU A 206 3.28 0.33 -4.18
CA LEU A 206 4.13 -0.42 -3.27
C LEU A 206 3.41 -0.64 -1.94
N SER A 207 3.49 -1.84 -1.36
CA SER A 207 2.97 -2.10 0.00
C SER A 207 1.48 -1.74 0.11
N VAL A 208 1.09 -0.91 1.08
CA VAL A 208 -0.27 -0.36 1.19
C VAL A 208 -0.71 0.37 -0.09
N GLY A 209 0.20 1.06 -0.77
CA GLY A 209 -0.06 1.66 -2.08
C GLY A 209 -0.32 0.61 -3.17
N GLY A 210 0.32 -0.56 -3.10
CA GLY A 210 0.04 -1.70 -3.97
C GLY A 210 -1.37 -2.26 -3.75
N ALA A 211 -1.79 -2.38 -2.49
CA ALA A 211 -3.17 -2.74 -2.14
C ALA A 211 -4.17 -1.69 -2.65
N ALA A 212 -3.85 -0.39 -2.53
CA ALA A 212 -4.70 0.70 -3.04
C ALA A 212 -4.79 0.67 -4.58
N ALA A 213 -3.69 0.39 -5.28
CA ALA A 213 -3.65 0.26 -6.74
C ALA A 213 -4.52 -0.91 -7.24
N LEU A 214 -4.43 -2.08 -6.58
CA LEU A 214 -5.28 -3.24 -6.86
C LEU A 214 -6.74 -2.95 -6.54
N GLY A 215 -7.00 -2.35 -5.39
CA GLY A 215 -8.35 -2.01 -4.95
C GLY A 215 -9.05 -1.02 -5.89
N LEU A 216 -8.34 0.03 -6.32
CA LEU A 216 -8.85 0.98 -7.29
C LEU A 216 -9.20 0.30 -8.62
N ALA A 217 -8.30 -0.55 -9.12
CA ALA A 217 -8.52 -1.29 -10.36
C ALA A 217 -9.74 -2.22 -10.29
N ALA A 218 -9.85 -2.99 -9.20
CA ALA A 218 -11.00 -3.85 -8.94
C ALA A 218 -12.33 -3.07 -8.94
N SER A 219 -12.33 -1.84 -8.42
CA SER A 219 -13.52 -1.01 -8.31
C SER A 219 -13.88 -0.25 -9.60
N ARG A 220 -12.90 -0.06 -10.50
CA ARG A 220 -13.03 0.71 -11.74
C ARG A 220 -12.46 -0.07 -12.95
N PRO A 221 -12.95 -1.29 -13.21
CA PRO A 221 -12.50 -2.10 -14.35
C PRO A 221 -12.81 -1.43 -15.70
N ASP A 222 -13.73 -0.47 -15.71
CA ASP A 222 -14.08 0.34 -16.88
C ASP A 222 -13.02 1.39 -17.24
N ARG A 223 -12.09 1.71 -16.31
CA ARG A 223 -11.06 2.74 -16.52
C ARG A 223 -9.64 2.25 -16.36
N VAL A 224 -9.37 1.33 -15.41
CA VAL A 224 -8.02 0.85 -15.15
C VAL A 224 -7.68 -0.32 -16.05
N ARG A 225 -6.65 -0.15 -16.89
CA ARG A 225 -6.29 -1.11 -17.93
C ARG A 225 -5.34 -2.21 -17.46
N ARG A 226 -4.36 -1.86 -16.61
CA ARG A 226 -3.39 -2.79 -16.01
C ARG A 226 -2.94 -2.27 -14.64
N VAL A 227 -2.47 -3.20 -13.81
CA VAL A 227 -1.94 -2.92 -12.47
C VAL A 227 -0.54 -3.48 -12.30
N VAL A 228 0.36 -2.72 -11.68
CA VAL A 228 1.64 -3.23 -11.16
C VAL A 228 1.64 -3.07 -9.65
N ALA A 229 1.84 -4.17 -8.93
CA ALA A 229 1.85 -4.17 -7.47
C ALA A 229 3.18 -4.74 -6.96
N TYR A 230 3.97 -3.90 -6.30
CA TYR A 230 5.20 -4.29 -5.61
C TYR A 230 4.87 -4.60 -4.16
N ALA A 231 5.12 -5.84 -3.72
CA ALA A 231 4.87 -6.33 -2.37
C ALA A 231 3.58 -5.80 -1.73
N PRO A 232 2.40 -5.92 -2.36
CA PRO A 232 1.20 -5.27 -1.85
C PRO A 232 0.81 -5.86 -0.49
N LEU A 233 0.42 -4.97 0.43
CA LEU A 233 0.01 -5.37 1.78
C LEU A 233 -1.43 -5.92 1.77
N LEU A 234 -1.59 -7.16 1.32
CA LEU A 234 -2.88 -7.87 1.32
C LEU A 234 -3.19 -8.51 2.68
N LYS A 235 -2.13 -8.87 3.41
CA LYS A 235 -2.14 -9.40 4.78
C LYS A 235 -0.78 -9.09 5.39
N ILE A 236 -0.73 -8.81 6.69
CA ILE A 236 0.51 -8.60 7.42
C ILE A 236 1.30 -9.91 7.48
N TYR A 237 2.61 -9.81 7.20
CA TYR A 237 3.57 -10.89 7.28
C TYR A 237 3.63 -11.51 8.68
N GLY A 238 3.52 -12.85 8.73
CA GLY A 238 3.62 -13.66 9.95
C GLY A 238 2.33 -13.64 10.78
N GLU A 239 1.72 -14.81 10.99
CA GLU A 239 0.45 -14.92 11.73
C GLU A 239 0.50 -14.33 13.13
N GLU A 240 1.62 -14.52 13.82
CA GLU A 240 1.82 -14.07 15.18
C GLU A 240 1.90 -12.54 15.24
N ARG A 241 2.65 -11.93 14.32
CA ARG A 241 2.72 -10.48 14.18
C ARG A 241 1.38 -9.89 13.80
N ARG A 242 0.67 -10.52 12.86
CA ARG A 242 -0.68 -10.11 12.47
C ARG A 242 -1.64 -10.13 13.66
N ARG A 243 -1.64 -11.21 14.45
CA ARG A 243 -2.43 -11.33 15.69
C ARG A 243 -2.09 -10.24 16.70
N TYR A 244 -0.80 -9.99 16.91
CA TYR A 244 -0.36 -8.92 17.80
C TYR A 244 -0.84 -7.55 17.31
N VAL A 245 -0.68 -7.22 16.02
CA VAL A 245 -1.16 -5.95 15.44
C VAL A 245 -2.67 -5.83 15.61
N ASN A 246 -3.42 -6.88 15.25
CA ASN A 246 -4.87 -6.91 15.34
C ASN A 246 -5.39 -6.82 16.78
N LEU A 247 -4.61 -7.21 17.79
CA LEU A 247 -5.00 -7.03 19.19
C LEU A 247 -4.55 -5.69 19.77
N ALA A 248 -3.30 -5.28 19.51
CA ALA A 248 -2.70 -4.08 20.07
C ALA A 248 -3.24 -2.80 19.42
N GLY A 249 -3.59 -2.85 18.13
CA GLY A 249 -4.12 -1.73 17.38
C GLY A 249 -5.41 -1.17 17.94
N PRO A 250 -6.47 -2.00 18.08
CA PRO A 250 -7.74 -1.56 18.63
C PRO A 250 -7.70 -1.10 20.10
N LEU A 251 -6.59 -1.35 20.81
CA LEU A 251 -6.35 -0.90 22.19
C LEU A 251 -5.54 0.41 22.29
N ASP A 252 -5.32 1.10 21.15
CA ASP A 252 -4.61 2.39 21.06
C ASP A 252 -3.14 2.33 21.52
N ILE A 253 -2.48 1.18 21.32
CA ILE A 253 -1.04 1.05 21.52
C ILE A 253 -0.32 1.67 20.31
N SER A 254 0.62 2.57 20.53
CA SER A 254 1.39 3.25 19.48
C SER A 254 2.67 2.51 19.09
N GLU A 255 3.03 2.53 17.81
CA GLU A 255 4.31 2.05 17.26
C GLU A 255 5.04 3.15 16.46
N SER A 256 6.35 2.99 16.29
CA SER A 256 7.15 3.78 15.34
C SER A 256 7.19 3.09 13.97
N GLY A 257 7.07 3.90 12.92
CA GLY A 257 7.24 3.45 11.53
C GLY A 257 8.70 3.32 11.09
N TRP A 258 8.88 3.12 9.79
CA TRP A 258 10.19 3.12 9.13
C TRP A 258 10.86 4.50 9.12
N ASP A 259 10.06 5.57 9.22
CA ASP A 259 10.52 6.93 9.54
C ASP A 259 10.59 7.07 11.07
N ALA A 260 11.79 7.28 11.61
CA ALA A 260 12.03 7.38 13.05
C ALA A 260 11.24 8.52 13.74
N ASN A 261 10.80 9.52 12.97
CA ASN A 261 10.00 10.64 13.46
C ASN A 261 8.48 10.40 13.32
N LEU A 262 8.07 9.32 12.67
CA LEU A 262 6.67 8.97 12.48
C LEU A 262 6.22 7.94 13.52
N ARG A 263 5.40 8.39 14.48
CA ARG A 263 4.64 7.51 15.38
C ARG A 263 3.19 7.41 14.92
N PHE A 264 2.64 6.21 14.92
CA PHE A 264 1.24 5.97 14.58
C PHE A 264 0.62 4.93 15.53
N PRO A 265 -0.71 4.99 15.77
CA PRO A 265 -1.41 3.90 16.43
C PRO A 265 -1.31 2.61 15.63
N VAL A 266 -1.14 1.47 16.30
CA VAL A 266 -1.14 0.15 15.65
C VAL A 266 -2.48 -0.11 14.94
N GLY A 267 -3.56 0.60 15.30
CA GLY A 267 -4.83 0.63 14.58
C GLY A 267 -4.68 1.04 13.11
N CYS A 268 -3.66 1.83 12.75
CA CYS A 268 -3.37 2.16 11.36
C CYS A 268 -2.85 0.97 10.55
N LEU A 269 -2.00 0.12 11.15
CA LEU A 269 -1.56 -1.12 10.50
C LEU A 269 -2.71 -2.14 10.41
N THR A 270 -3.55 -2.19 11.43
CA THR A 270 -4.78 -3.01 11.44
C THR A 270 -5.71 -2.61 10.30
N ALA A 271 -5.89 -1.31 10.06
CA ALA A 271 -6.67 -0.81 8.93
C ALA A 271 -6.08 -1.20 7.58
N ALA A 272 -4.76 -1.19 7.45
CA ALA A 272 -4.08 -1.60 6.22
C ALA A 272 -4.23 -3.12 5.98
N ASP A 273 -4.06 -3.96 7.01
CA ASP A 273 -4.35 -5.41 6.95
C ASP A 273 -5.80 -5.68 6.58
N ARG A 274 -6.74 -4.99 7.24
CA ARG A 274 -8.18 -5.16 6.97
C ARG A 274 -8.51 -4.74 5.56
N PHE A 275 -7.97 -3.62 5.07
CA PHE A 275 -8.18 -3.19 3.69
C PHE A 275 -7.71 -4.23 2.67
N GLY A 276 -6.51 -4.76 2.84
CA GLY A 276 -6.00 -5.85 2.00
C GLY A 276 -6.90 -7.09 2.06
N SER A 277 -7.19 -7.55 3.29
CA SER A 277 -7.82 -8.85 3.53
C SER A 277 -9.33 -8.88 3.28
N SER A 278 -10.06 -7.78 3.52
CA SER A 278 -11.51 -7.71 3.30
C SER A 278 -11.93 -7.00 2.03
N MET A 279 -11.15 -6.04 1.54
CA MET A 279 -11.51 -5.33 0.31
C MET A 279 -10.85 -5.99 -0.91
N VAL A 280 -9.52 -6.02 -0.94
CA VAL A 280 -8.77 -6.49 -2.13
C VAL A 280 -8.94 -7.99 -2.35
N LEU A 281 -8.89 -8.79 -1.29
CA LEU A 281 -9.05 -10.25 -1.36
C LEU A 281 -10.51 -10.74 -1.44
N SER A 282 -11.50 -9.84 -1.39
CA SER A 282 -12.91 -10.22 -1.53
C SER A 282 -13.19 -10.89 -2.88
N ASP A 283 -14.16 -11.79 -2.91
CA ASP A 283 -14.54 -12.49 -4.15
C ASP A 283 -15.03 -11.54 -5.24
N LYS A 284 -15.59 -10.39 -4.85
CA LYS A 284 -15.97 -9.35 -5.81
C LYS A 284 -14.73 -8.72 -6.45
N SER A 285 -13.74 -8.33 -5.65
CA SER A 285 -12.53 -7.71 -6.16
C SER A 285 -11.69 -8.68 -6.98
N VAL A 286 -11.54 -9.93 -6.52
CA VAL A 286 -10.81 -10.98 -7.26
C VAL A 286 -11.45 -11.26 -8.62
N ARG A 287 -12.78 -11.40 -8.70
CA ARG A 287 -13.48 -11.58 -9.99
C ARG A 287 -13.34 -10.38 -10.94
N SER A 288 -13.26 -9.17 -10.39
CA SER A 288 -12.99 -7.98 -11.20
C SER A 288 -11.56 -8.00 -11.74
N LEU A 289 -10.60 -8.27 -10.85
CA LEU A 289 -9.17 -8.29 -11.16
C LEU A 289 -8.76 -9.43 -12.08
N SER A 290 -9.48 -10.55 -12.14
CA SER A 290 -9.21 -11.62 -13.10
C SER A 290 -9.31 -11.19 -14.56
N ASN A 291 -9.93 -10.04 -14.85
CA ASN A 291 -10.04 -9.47 -16.19
C ASN A 291 -9.07 -8.29 -16.42
N ILE A 292 -8.26 -7.94 -15.41
CA ILE A 292 -7.32 -6.81 -15.46
C ILE A 292 -5.90 -7.36 -15.33
N PRO A 293 -5.09 -7.37 -16.42
CA PRO A 293 -3.72 -7.83 -16.36
C PRO A 293 -2.98 -7.16 -15.21
N THR A 294 -2.39 -7.99 -14.35
CA THR A 294 -1.72 -7.58 -13.12
C THR A 294 -0.30 -8.13 -13.12
N PHE A 295 0.68 -7.27 -12.82
CA PHE A 295 2.06 -7.69 -12.58
C PHE A 295 2.36 -7.57 -11.09
N LEU A 296 2.57 -8.71 -10.44
CA LEU A 296 2.88 -8.82 -9.02
C LEU A 296 4.38 -9.11 -8.84
N VAL A 297 5.05 -8.30 -8.02
CA VAL A 297 6.48 -8.46 -7.74
C VAL A 297 6.68 -8.55 -6.23
N LEU A 298 7.30 -9.63 -5.77
CA LEU A 298 7.56 -9.92 -4.36
C LEU A 298 9.07 -10.14 -4.13
N THR A 299 9.45 -10.26 -2.85
CA THR A 299 10.77 -10.70 -2.43
C THR A 299 10.65 -11.75 -1.32
N GLU A 300 11.59 -12.70 -1.24
CA GLU A 300 11.68 -13.62 -0.10
C GLU A 300 12.24 -12.94 1.16
N ASN A 301 12.88 -11.77 1.04
CA ASN A 301 13.29 -10.94 2.17
C ASN A 301 12.18 -10.01 2.66
N GLU A 302 10.94 -10.49 2.61
CA GLU A 302 9.75 -9.75 2.98
C GLU A 302 9.58 -9.70 4.50
N ASP A 303 9.09 -8.58 5.01
CA ASP A 303 8.90 -8.36 6.44
C ASP A 303 7.68 -7.52 6.79
N ALA A 304 6.82 -7.23 5.82
CA ALA A 304 5.59 -6.47 6.00
C ALA A 304 4.39 -7.18 5.38
N ALA A 305 4.49 -7.67 4.14
CA ALA A 305 3.41 -8.33 3.42
C ALA A 305 3.54 -9.85 3.42
N ASP A 306 2.44 -10.58 3.60
CA ASP A 306 2.48 -12.05 3.59
C ASP A 306 2.70 -12.60 2.17
N ILE A 307 3.76 -13.38 1.96
CA ILE A 307 4.15 -13.92 0.63
C ILE A 307 3.10 -14.92 0.14
N GLU A 308 2.70 -15.88 0.98
CA GLU A 308 1.76 -16.95 0.61
C GLU A 308 0.40 -16.35 0.20
N THR A 309 -0.11 -15.39 0.97
CA THR A 309 -1.35 -14.67 0.63
C THR A 309 -1.27 -14.00 -0.75
N ASN A 310 -0.12 -13.42 -1.09
CA ASN A 310 0.09 -12.77 -2.38
C ASN A 310 0.19 -13.80 -3.53
N GLN A 311 0.84 -14.94 -3.31
CA GLN A 311 0.89 -16.04 -4.27
C GLN A 311 -0.50 -16.64 -4.51
N ASP A 312 -1.26 -16.89 -3.45
CA ASP A 312 -2.63 -17.39 -3.52
C ASP A 312 -3.54 -16.39 -4.25
N PHE A 313 -3.40 -15.09 -3.96
CA PHE A 313 -4.10 -14.03 -4.68
C PHE A 313 -3.80 -14.07 -6.18
N TYR A 314 -2.52 -14.20 -6.57
CA TYR A 314 -2.12 -14.32 -7.98
C TYR A 314 -2.77 -15.52 -8.67
N GLN A 315 -2.87 -16.67 -7.99
CA GLN A 315 -3.58 -17.83 -8.53
C GLN A 315 -5.09 -17.59 -8.63
N ARG A 316 -5.69 -16.96 -7.62
CA ARG A 316 -7.14 -16.67 -7.58
C ARG A 316 -7.61 -15.71 -8.68
N ILE A 317 -6.76 -14.80 -9.14
CA ILE A 317 -7.06 -13.95 -10.30
C ILE A 317 -6.84 -14.66 -11.65
N GLY A 318 -6.28 -15.87 -11.67
CA GLY A 318 -6.11 -16.70 -12.88
C GLY A 318 -4.66 -16.86 -13.36
N GLY A 319 -3.70 -16.21 -12.68
CA GLY A 319 -2.27 -16.36 -12.96
C GLY A 319 -1.88 -16.03 -14.41
N GLU A 320 -0.86 -16.72 -14.92
CA GLU A 320 -0.32 -16.42 -16.27
C GLU A 320 -1.34 -16.68 -17.39
N GLY A 321 -2.24 -17.65 -17.20
CA GLY A 321 -3.27 -18.04 -18.16
C GLY A 321 -4.21 -16.88 -18.53
N GLU A 322 -4.51 -16.00 -17.57
CA GLU A 322 -5.36 -14.81 -17.77
C GLU A 322 -4.54 -13.53 -18.05
N GLY A 323 -3.25 -13.69 -18.37
CA GLY A 323 -2.38 -12.56 -18.74
C GLY A 323 -1.76 -11.81 -17.56
N HIS A 324 -1.83 -12.36 -16.34
CA HIS A 324 -1.11 -11.81 -15.19
C HIS A 324 0.36 -12.23 -15.21
N ARG A 325 1.24 -11.46 -14.56
CA ARG A 325 2.67 -11.75 -14.43
C ARG A 325 3.06 -11.74 -12.96
N PHE A 326 3.99 -12.61 -12.61
CA PHE A 326 4.46 -12.77 -11.25
C PHE A 326 5.98 -12.89 -11.25
N PHE A 327 6.61 -12.30 -10.25
CA PHE A 327 8.01 -12.50 -9.99
C PHE A 327 8.30 -12.41 -8.49
N LEU A 328 9.13 -13.32 -7.99
CA LEU A 328 9.58 -13.36 -6.60
C LEU A 328 11.11 -13.31 -6.61
N TYR A 329 11.68 -12.22 -6.10
CA TYR A 329 13.12 -12.17 -5.87
C TYR A 329 13.50 -13.19 -4.79
N PRO A 330 14.45 -14.10 -5.06
CA PRO A 330 14.93 -15.05 -4.07
C PRO A 330 15.73 -14.35 -2.98
N LYS A 331 15.89 -15.01 -1.84
CA LYS A 331 16.49 -14.43 -0.65
C LYS A 331 17.92 -13.93 -0.90
N GLU A 332 18.70 -14.67 -1.68
CA GLU A 332 20.08 -14.36 -2.05
C GLU A 332 20.24 -13.09 -2.87
N ASP A 333 19.18 -12.60 -3.53
CA ASP A 333 19.20 -11.37 -4.31
C ASP A 333 19.22 -10.11 -3.42
N LEU A 334 19.00 -10.26 -2.11
CA LEU A 334 19.03 -9.17 -1.11
C LEU A 334 18.15 -7.98 -1.53
N VAL A 335 16.99 -8.25 -2.12
CA VAL A 335 15.99 -7.22 -2.46
C VAL A 335 15.05 -7.04 -1.27
N PRO A 336 14.95 -5.84 -0.65
CA PRO A 336 14.08 -5.63 0.51
C PRO A 336 12.64 -5.28 0.11
N HIS A 337 11.70 -5.32 1.05
CA HIS A 337 10.28 -4.95 0.86
C HIS A 337 10.06 -3.67 0.02
N PRO A 338 10.68 -2.51 0.30
CA PRO A 338 10.41 -1.29 -0.46
C PRO A 338 10.81 -1.37 -1.94
N MET A 339 11.78 -2.23 -2.31
CA MET A 339 12.37 -2.62 -3.61
C MET A 339 12.49 -1.63 -4.79
N VAL A 340 11.79 -0.51 -4.81
CA VAL A 340 11.56 0.34 -5.99
C VAL A 340 12.53 1.52 -6.01
N ASP A 341 12.74 2.19 -4.88
CA ASP A 341 13.71 3.29 -4.82
C ASP A 341 15.13 2.72 -4.61
N PRO A 342 16.06 2.91 -5.57
CA PRO A 342 17.44 2.43 -5.43
C PRO A 342 18.21 3.07 -4.28
N THR A 343 17.75 4.21 -3.74
CA THR A 343 18.39 4.85 -2.59
C THR A 343 17.85 4.38 -1.24
N GLU A 344 16.76 3.59 -1.23
CA GLU A 344 16.17 3.08 0.00
C GLU A 344 16.92 1.83 0.46
N VAL A 345 17.46 1.89 1.69
CA VAL A 345 18.12 0.75 2.36
C VAL A 345 17.20 0.29 3.49
N SER A 346 16.79 -0.97 3.45
CA SER A 346 16.00 -1.58 4.50
C SER A 346 16.62 -2.91 4.90
N GLN A 347 16.69 -3.18 6.20
CA GLN A 347 17.32 -4.39 6.75
C GLN A 347 18.75 -4.64 6.23
N ASN A 348 19.52 -3.56 6.00
CA ASN A 348 20.86 -3.57 5.39
C ASN A 348 20.91 -4.13 3.95
N MET A 349 19.80 -4.08 3.24
CA MET A 349 19.64 -4.53 1.85
C MET A 349 19.17 -3.39 0.95
N SER A 350 19.44 -3.49 -0.35
CA SER A 350 18.95 -2.59 -1.38
C SER A 350 18.73 -3.34 -2.69
N ASN A 351 17.78 -2.90 -3.52
CA ASN A 351 17.52 -3.56 -4.79
C ASN A 351 18.58 -3.17 -5.83
N ARG A 352 19.47 -4.10 -6.18
CA ARG A 352 20.48 -3.90 -7.25
C ARG A 352 19.89 -4.02 -8.66
N PHE A 353 18.71 -4.64 -8.79
CA PHE A 353 18.00 -4.89 -10.04
C PHE A 353 16.92 -3.84 -10.34
N TRP A 354 16.96 -2.69 -9.67
CA TRP A 354 15.92 -1.67 -9.79
C TRP A 354 15.75 -1.12 -11.22
N GLN A 355 16.83 -1.06 -12.02
CA GLN A 355 16.74 -0.59 -13.42
C GLN A 355 15.99 -1.60 -14.29
N SER A 356 16.25 -2.90 -14.14
CA SER A 356 15.51 -3.92 -14.86
C SER A 356 14.07 -4.04 -14.37
N LEU A 357 13.81 -3.84 -13.07
CA LEU A 357 12.45 -3.68 -12.53
C LEU A 357 11.68 -2.56 -13.25
N TYR A 358 12.30 -1.40 -13.47
CA TYR A 358 11.65 -0.27 -14.14
C TYR A 358 11.40 -0.58 -15.62
N GLN A 359 12.35 -1.22 -16.29
CA GLN A 359 12.20 -1.67 -17.67
C GLN A 359 11.05 -2.66 -17.83
N GLU A 360 10.95 -3.66 -16.97
CA GLU A 360 9.86 -4.64 -17.03
C GLU A 360 8.51 -4.07 -16.62
N THR A 361 8.49 -3.07 -15.74
CA THR A 361 7.28 -2.27 -15.47
C THR A 361 6.80 -1.58 -16.74
N PHE A 362 7.70 -0.90 -17.46
CA PHE A 362 7.36 -0.27 -18.73
C PHE A 362 6.90 -1.29 -19.78
N ARG A 363 7.59 -2.43 -19.92
CA ARG A 363 7.21 -3.51 -20.83
C ARG A 363 5.82 -4.05 -20.50
N PHE A 364 5.52 -4.23 -19.22
CA PHE A 364 4.23 -4.72 -18.79
C PHE A 364 3.11 -3.72 -19.08
N LEU A 365 3.31 -2.44 -18.74
CA LEU A 365 2.31 -1.40 -18.97
C LEU A 365 2.00 -1.23 -20.47
N THR A 366 3.00 -1.39 -21.34
CA THR A 366 2.84 -1.22 -22.80
C THR A 366 2.36 -2.47 -23.52
N ALA A 367 2.92 -3.64 -23.18
CA ALA A 367 2.73 -4.89 -23.91
C ALA A 367 2.03 -6.01 -23.12
N GLY A 368 1.82 -5.83 -21.80
CA GLY A 368 1.27 -6.88 -20.92
C GLY A 368 2.20 -8.08 -20.74
N ARG A 369 3.51 -7.90 -20.95
CA ARG A 369 4.52 -8.96 -20.85
C ARG A 369 5.66 -8.52 -19.93
N VAL A 370 6.31 -9.51 -19.33
CA VAL A 370 7.49 -9.36 -18.49
C VAL A 370 8.51 -10.41 -18.91
N ASN A 371 9.77 -10.02 -19.00
CA ASN A 371 10.92 -10.91 -19.11
C ASN A 371 11.50 -11.13 -17.71
N THR A 372 11.19 -12.28 -17.11
CA THR A 372 11.65 -12.60 -15.75
C THR A 372 13.16 -12.78 -15.65
N THR A 373 13.84 -13.17 -16.74
CA THR A 373 15.30 -13.22 -16.78
C THR A 373 15.92 -11.83 -16.66
N ASN A 374 15.28 -10.80 -17.24
CA ASN A 374 15.75 -9.43 -17.11
C ASN A 374 15.64 -8.92 -15.67
N LEU A 375 14.64 -9.35 -14.90
CA LEU A 375 14.45 -8.93 -13.50
C LEU A 375 15.61 -9.35 -12.57
N HIS A 376 16.42 -10.34 -12.94
CA HIS A 376 17.66 -10.70 -12.22
C HIS A 376 18.92 -10.07 -12.81
N SER A 377 18.78 -9.19 -13.81
CA SER A 377 19.90 -8.59 -14.51
C SER A 377 20.22 -7.21 -13.92
N ILE A 378 21.51 -6.96 -13.71
CA ILE A 378 22.05 -5.61 -13.49
C ILE A 378 22.32 -4.88 -14.81
N GLU A 379 22.35 -5.60 -15.92
CA GLU A 379 22.41 -5.05 -17.26
C GLU A 379 21.00 -4.71 -17.74
N GLN A 380 20.86 -3.61 -18.46
CA GLN A 380 19.59 -3.16 -19.02
C GLN A 380 19.32 -3.86 -20.36
N ASP A 381 18.06 -4.22 -20.62
CA ASP A 381 17.63 -4.72 -21.93
C ASP A 381 17.79 -3.59 -22.97
N PRO A 382 18.61 -3.76 -24.02
CA PRO A 382 18.87 -2.73 -25.02
C PRO A 382 17.65 -2.43 -25.91
N ASN A 383 16.62 -3.27 -25.89
CA ASN A 383 15.37 -3.07 -26.65
C ASN A 383 14.34 -2.25 -25.88
N LEU A 384 14.62 -1.91 -24.63
CA LEU A 384 13.76 -1.05 -23.81
C LEU A 384 14.44 0.30 -23.58
N PRO A 385 13.67 1.34 -23.24
CA PRO A 385 14.26 2.62 -22.89
C PRO A 385 15.27 2.48 -21.75
N ILE A 386 16.36 3.25 -21.86
CA ILE A 386 17.41 3.26 -20.85
C ILE A 386 16.90 3.96 -19.59
N VAL A 387 17.13 3.31 -18.45
CA VAL A 387 16.95 3.86 -17.11
C VAL A 387 18.24 4.59 -16.73
N PRO A 388 18.20 5.89 -16.43
CA PRO A 388 19.37 6.63 -15.98
C PRO A 388 19.99 6.04 -14.69
N PRO A 389 21.31 6.19 -14.44
CA PRO A 389 21.90 5.85 -13.15
C PRO A 389 21.44 6.80 -12.03
N VAL A 390 21.72 6.44 -10.77
CA VAL A 390 21.45 7.24 -9.56
C VAL A 390 22.48 8.35 -9.38
#